data_AF-A0A950WA06-F1
#
_entry.id   AF-A0A950WA06-F1
#
_cell.length_a   1.000
_cell.length_b   1.000
_cell.length_c   1.000
_cell.angle_alpha   90.00
_cell.angle_beta   90.00
_cell.angle_gamma   90.00
#
_symmetry.space_group_name_H-M   'P 1'
#
loop_
_entity.id
_entity.type
_entity.pdbx_description
1 polymer ?
#
loop_
_entity_poly.entity_id
_entity_poly.type
_entity_poly.pdbx_seq_one_letter_code
_entity_poly.pdbx_strand_id
1 'polypeptide(L)' 'EADVLADILRRDERDRSRAVAPLHPAADAHVLDTTKLDIEGAVAAAIAQVERARA' A
#
# COMPACT_ATOMS: atom_id res chain seq x y z
N GLU A 1 -10.03 20.04 -1.97
CA GLU A 1 -10.12 18.57 -2.18
C GLU A 1 -9.58 18.14 -3.55
N ALA A 2 -10.03 18.76 -4.65
CA ALA A 2 -9.54 18.45 -6.00
C ALA A 2 -8.01 18.61 -6.15
N ASP A 3 -7.42 19.66 -5.57
CA ASP A 3 -5.97 19.89 -5.64
C ASP A 3 -5.17 18.83 -4.90
N VAL A 4 -5.66 18.36 -3.74
CA VAL A 4 -5.02 17.31 -2.95
C VAL A 4 -5.06 15.99 -3.70
N LEU A 5 -6.22 15.64 -4.28
CA LEU A 5 -6.35 14.42 -5.09
C LEU A 5 -5.44 14.48 -6.33
N ALA A 6 -5.40 15.62 -7.02
CA ALA A 6 -4.53 15.81 -8.18
C ALA A 6 -3.04 15.67 -7.80
N ASP A 7 -2.64 16.17 -6.63
CA ASP A 7 -1.29 16.01 -6.09
C ASP A 7 -0.95 14.56 -5.76
N ILE A 8 -1.88 13.81 -5.16
CA ILE A 8 -1.71 12.38 -4.86
C ILE A 8 -1.51 11.60 -6.15
N LEU A 9 -2.41 11.78 -7.13
CA LEU A 9 -2.32 11.07 -8.41
C LEU A 9 -1.02 11.37 -9.16
N ARG A 10 -0.53 12.62 -9.11
CA ARG A 10 0.75 13.01 -9.73
C ARG A 10 1.93 12.30 -9.07
N ARG A 11 1.91 12.16 -7.73
CA ARG A 11 2.96 11.46 -6.98
C ARG A 11 2.93 9.96 -7.26
N ASP A 12 1.75 9.37 -7.25
CA ASP A 12 1.57 7.94 -7.52
C ASP A 12 2.09 7.56 -8.91
N GLU A 13 1.75 8.34 -9.95
CA GLU A 13 2.23 8.10 -11.31
C GLU A 13 3.76 8.20 -11.41
N ARG A 14 4.34 9.25 -10.81
CA ARG A 14 5.80 9.43 -10.79
C ARG A 14 6.50 8.28 -10.08
N ASP A 15 5.97 7.86 -8.94
CA ASP A 15 6.60 6.84 -8.10
C ASP A 15 6.49 5.45 -8.73
N ARG A 16 5.41 5.16 -9.48
CA ARG A 16 5.25 3.93 -10.27
C ARG A 16 6.11 3.88 -11.54
N SER A 17 6.37 5.03 -12.17
CA SER A 17 7.07 5.12 -13.47
C SER A 17 8.57 5.41 -13.36
N ARG A 18 9.13 5.65 -12.16
CA ARG A 18 10.55 5.97 -12.00
C ARG A 18 11.46 4.85 -12.51
N ALA A 19 12.51 5.21 -13.26
CA ALA A 19 13.42 4.26 -13.90
C ALA A 19 14.25 3.42 -12.91
N VAL A 20 14.52 3.95 -11.72
CA VAL A 20 15.28 3.26 -10.67
C VAL A 20 14.36 2.95 -9.50
N ALA A 21 14.28 1.66 -9.14
CA ALA A 21 13.47 1.12 -8.05
C ALA A 21 11.97 1.49 -8.10
N PRO A 22 11.23 1.29 -9.22
CA PRO A 22 9.82 1.70 -9.34
C PRO A 22 8.93 1.18 -8.21
N LEU A 23 7.92 1.94 -7.81
CA LEU A 23 6.94 1.52 -6.80
C LEU A 23 6.01 0.45 -7.37
N HIS A 24 6.23 -0.80 -6.97
CA HIS A 24 5.37 -1.94 -7.25
C HIS A 24 5.49 -2.99 -6.12
N PRO A 25 4.46 -3.80 -5.88
CA PRO A 25 4.57 -4.92 -4.94
C PRO A 25 5.62 -5.94 -5.41
N ALA A 26 6.35 -6.53 -4.48
CA ALA A 26 7.19 -7.70 -4.78
C ALA A 26 6.32 -8.89 -5.19
N ALA A 27 6.91 -9.87 -5.89
CA ALA A 27 6.18 -11.03 -6.40
C ALA A 27 5.54 -11.89 -5.30
N ASP A 28 6.14 -11.90 -4.11
CA ASP A 28 5.71 -12.62 -2.92
C ASP A 28 5.03 -11.72 -1.87
N ALA A 29 4.83 -10.43 -2.19
CA ALA A 29 4.21 -9.50 -1.27
C ALA A 29 2.72 -9.79 -1.07
N HIS A 30 2.28 -9.78 0.18
CA HIS A 30 0.85 -9.71 0.49
C HIS A 30 0.36 -8.27 0.35
N VAL A 31 -0.62 -8.04 -0.54
CA VAL A 31 -1.25 -6.72 -0.71
C VAL A 31 -2.38 -6.57 0.30
N LEU A 32 -2.20 -5.68 1.26
CA LEU A 32 -3.22 -5.32 2.25
C LEU A 32 -3.94 -4.04 1.82
N ASP A 33 -5.18 -4.15 1.35
CA ASP A 33 -6.04 -3.00 1.06
C ASP A 33 -6.71 -2.50 2.34
N THR A 34 -6.40 -1.27 2.75
CA THR A 34 -6.92 -0.64 3.96
C THR A 34 -8.05 0.36 3.67
N THR A 35 -8.54 0.47 2.42
CA THR A 35 -9.52 1.50 1.99
C THR A 35 -10.77 1.56 2.88
N LYS A 36 -11.19 0.43 3.45
CA LYS A 36 -12.39 0.31 4.30
C LYS A 36 -12.08 -0.04 5.75
N LEU A 37 -10.81 -0.02 6.14
CA LEU A 37 -10.38 -0.31 7.50
C LEU A 37 -10.12 0.99 8.25
N ASP A 38 -10.46 1.00 9.53
CA ASP A 38 -9.90 1.98 10.45
C ASP A 38 -8.45 1.59 10.80
N ILE A 39 -7.80 2.44 11.59
CA ILE A 39 -6.39 2.27 11.96
C ILE A 39 -6.18 0.95 12.71
N GLU A 40 -7.05 0.65 13.68
CA GLU A 40 -6.95 -0.57 14.48
C GLU A 40 -7.17 -1.83 13.63
N GLY A 41 -8.16 -1.81 12.74
CA GLY A 41 -8.45 -2.89 11.81
C GLY A 41 -7.30 -3.15 10.83
N ALA A 42 -6.68 -2.10 10.30
CA ALA A 42 -5.50 -2.25 9.43
C ALA A 42 -4.31 -2.88 10.16
N VAL A 43 -4.05 -2.46 11.41
CA VAL A 43 -2.97 -3.01 12.25
C VAL A 43 -3.25 -4.48 12.57
N ALA A 44 -4.47 -4.82 12.98
CA ALA A 44 -4.85 -6.19 13.29
C ALA A 44 -4.72 -7.11 12.06
N ALA A 45 -5.14 -6.64 10.88
CA ALA A 45 -5.00 -7.38 9.63
C ALA A 45 -3.52 -7.63 9.26
N ALA A 46 -2.66 -6.62 9.43
CA ALA A 46 -1.22 -6.76 9.20
C ALA A 46 -0.59 -7.78 10.16
N ILE A 47 -0.91 -7.74 11.46
CA ILE A 47 -0.42 -8.72 12.45
C ILE A 47 -0.86 -10.13 12.06
N ALA A 48 -2.14 -10.32 11.73
CA ALA A 48 -2.67 -11.62 11.35
C ALA A 48 -1.93 -12.21 10.14
N GLN A 49 -1.55 -11.39 9.16
CA GLN A 49 -0.79 -11.85 8.00
C GLN A 49 0.62 -12.32 8.38
N VAL A 50 1.29 -11.61 9.29
CA VAL A 50 2.62 -12.02 9.78
C VAL A 50 2.55 -13.33 10.55
N GLU A 51 1.55 -13.49 11.43
CA GLU A 51 1.39 -14.73 12.19
C GLU A 51 1.07 -15.94 11.29
N ARG A 52 0.27 -15.76 10.23
CA ARG A 52 0.03 -16.80 9.21
C ARG A 52 1.31 -17.24 8.49
N ALA A 53 2.24 -16.32 8.24
CA ALA A 53 3.49 -16.63 7.55
C ALA A 53 4.53 -17.30 8.46
N ARG A 54 4.36 -17.22 9.79
CA ARG A 54 5.26 -17.84 10.78
C ARG A 54 4.88 -19.28 11.14
N ALA A 55 3.63 -19.65 10.94
CA ALA A 55 3.10 -20.98 11.20
C ALA A 55 3.52 -21.98 10.11
#